data_AF-S6AG13-F1
#
_entry.id   AF-S6AG13-F1
#
_cell.length_a   1.000
_cell.length_b   1.000
_cell.length_c   1.000
_cell.angle_alpha   90.00
_cell.angle_beta   90.00
_cell.angle_gamma   90.00
#
_symmetry.space_group_name_H-M   'P 1'
#
loop_
_entity.id
_entity.type
_entity.pdbx_description
1 polymer ?
#
loop_
_entity_poly.entity_id
_entity_poly.type
_entity_poly.pdbx_seq_one_letter_code
_entity_poly.pdbx_strand_id
1 'polypeptide(L)'
;MKALASSLALCAVLVSSEANAALIDRGGGLIYDNVLNVTWLQDANYAKTQYIQSGGTQGYANGYMNLSQATTWASNLSYYDSVRNVTYTDWRLPNTNPVNGTAFNYNLSYNGSTDYSYNVSASGTAYAGSTGSEMAHLFYNSLNNKGYANPATSWISSTAGHLEMQFGWGLANTGPFSNLFGVDYLSEWTGPMYSPDGSGGHVWTFRFADGFQGPAGDTTAYAMAVRDGDVAAVPVPAAAWLLGSGLLGLVGVARRNA
;
A
#
# COMPACT_ATOMS: atom_id res chain seq x y z
N MET A 1 7.68 -23.43 64.89
CA MET A 1 8.18 -22.06 64.64
C MET A 1 8.52 -21.92 63.17
N LYS A 2 7.92 -20.89 62.54
CA LYS A 2 8.25 -20.28 61.23
C LYS A 2 8.01 -21.13 59.96
N ALA A 3 6.83 -20.92 59.38
CA ALA A 3 6.58 -21.11 57.96
C ALA A 3 7.40 -20.06 57.17
N LEU A 4 8.12 -20.49 56.13
CA LEU A 4 8.64 -19.61 55.09
C LEU A 4 7.82 -19.84 53.82
N ALA A 5 6.96 -18.86 53.51
CA ALA A 5 6.38 -18.74 52.18
C ALA A 5 7.40 -18.00 51.30
N SER A 6 7.98 -18.71 50.33
CA SER A 6 8.79 -18.09 49.28
C SER A 6 7.90 -17.82 48.07
N SER A 7 7.41 -16.59 47.97
CA SER A 7 6.89 -16.03 46.72
C SER A 7 8.06 -15.72 45.80
N LEU A 8 8.15 -16.36 44.63
CA LEU A 8 9.03 -15.92 43.55
C LEU A 8 8.18 -15.46 42.38
N ALA A 9 8.36 -14.18 42.03
CA ALA A 9 7.59 -13.45 41.05
C ALA A 9 7.77 -14.03 39.64
N LEU A 10 6.66 -14.20 38.93
CA LEU A 10 6.64 -14.52 37.51
C LEU A 10 6.85 -13.21 36.72
N CYS A 11 8.07 -13.00 36.22
CA CYS A 11 8.33 -11.94 35.23
C CYS A 11 7.66 -12.32 33.91
N ALA A 12 6.48 -11.75 33.64
CA ALA A 12 5.88 -11.78 32.31
C ALA A 12 6.72 -10.89 31.39
N VAL A 13 7.55 -11.50 30.55
CA VAL A 13 8.16 -10.81 29.41
C VAL A 13 7.02 -10.52 28.42
N LEU A 14 6.54 -9.28 28.43
CA LEU A 14 5.70 -8.74 27.37
C LEU A 14 6.59 -8.62 26.14
N VAL A 15 6.58 -9.65 25.29
CA VAL A 15 7.09 -9.51 23.92
C VAL A 15 6.06 -8.64 23.21
N SER A 16 6.30 -7.33 23.16
CA SER A 16 5.61 -6.46 22.23
C SER A 16 6.00 -6.93 20.83
N SER A 17 5.12 -7.69 20.18
CA SER A 17 5.22 -7.88 18.74
C SER A 17 5.05 -6.50 18.13
N GLU A 18 6.13 -5.87 17.70
CA GLU A 18 6.02 -4.80 16.71
C GLU A 18 5.29 -5.43 15.53
N ALA A 19 4.03 -5.04 15.33
CA ALA A 19 3.26 -5.41 14.16
C ALA A 19 3.96 -4.73 12.97
N ASN A 20 5.00 -5.39 12.44
CA ASN A 20 5.61 -4.96 11.20
C ASN A 20 4.51 -4.99 10.14
N ALA A 21 4.34 -3.87 9.43
CA ALA A 21 3.52 -3.84 8.22
C ALA A 21 4.01 -4.96 7.31
N ALA A 22 3.18 -5.98 7.11
CA ALA A 22 3.55 -7.16 6.39
C ALA A 22 2.92 -7.08 5.00
N LEU A 23 3.75 -6.78 4.01
CA LEU A 23 3.44 -7.07 2.61
C LEU A 23 3.57 -8.57 2.42
N ILE A 24 2.44 -9.23 2.18
CA ILE A 24 2.35 -10.68 2.05
C ILE A 24 2.12 -11.01 0.58
N ASP A 25 3.09 -11.67 -0.05
CA ASP A 25 2.92 -12.22 -1.39
C ASP A 25 1.88 -13.35 -1.35
N ARG A 26 0.77 -13.15 -2.05
CA ARG A 26 -0.35 -14.10 -2.15
C ARG A 26 -0.23 -15.01 -3.37
N GLY A 27 0.87 -14.93 -4.11
CA GLY A 27 1.06 -15.54 -5.42
C GLY A 27 0.18 -14.89 -6.48
N GLY A 28 0.36 -15.29 -7.74
CA GLY A 28 -0.50 -14.84 -8.83
C GLY A 28 -0.45 -13.33 -9.09
N GLY A 29 0.63 -12.64 -8.69
CA GLY A 29 0.79 -11.20 -8.90
C GLY A 29 0.02 -10.32 -7.92
N LEU A 30 -0.33 -10.84 -6.73
CA LEU A 30 -1.14 -10.14 -5.72
C LEU A 30 -0.37 -10.00 -4.41
N ILE A 31 -0.27 -8.77 -3.90
CA ILE A 31 0.43 -8.44 -2.65
C ILE A 31 -0.56 -7.90 -1.64
N TYR A 32 -0.80 -8.61 -0.54
CA TYR A 32 -1.68 -8.16 0.52
C TYR A 32 -0.92 -7.30 1.53
N ASP A 33 -1.42 -6.11 1.82
CA ASP A 33 -0.98 -5.24 2.91
C ASP A 33 -1.93 -5.44 4.10
N ASN A 34 -1.44 -6.04 5.18
CA ASN A 34 -2.25 -6.39 6.34
C ASN A 34 -2.58 -5.21 7.27
N VAL A 35 -1.92 -4.06 7.12
CA VAL A 35 -2.19 -2.86 7.92
C VAL A 35 -3.26 -2.02 7.25
N LEU A 36 -3.11 -1.80 5.94
CA LEU A 36 -4.11 -1.12 5.13
C LEU A 36 -5.35 -2.00 4.87
N ASN A 37 -5.21 -3.33 5.02
CA ASN A 37 -6.21 -4.31 4.64
C ASN A 37 -6.64 -4.15 3.17
N VAL A 38 -5.66 -4.08 2.28
CA VAL A 38 -5.85 -3.99 0.83
C VAL A 38 -4.94 -4.98 0.12
N THR A 39 -5.33 -5.43 -1.06
CA THR A 39 -4.47 -6.20 -1.95
C THR A 39 -4.08 -5.35 -3.15
N TRP A 40 -2.78 -5.20 -3.36
CA TRP A 40 -2.18 -4.50 -4.49
C TRP A 40 -1.90 -5.47 -5.64
N LEU A 41 -1.94 -4.96 -6.87
CA LEU A 41 -1.24 -5.62 -7.96
C LEU A 41 0.29 -5.52 -7.74
N GLN A 42 0.99 -6.63 -7.94
CA GLN A 42 2.44 -6.70 -7.84
C GLN A 42 3.14 -5.89 -8.94
N ASP A 43 2.55 -5.84 -10.15
CA ASP A 43 3.00 -4.94 -11.22
C ASP A 43 2.40 -3.55 -11.00
N ALA A 44 3.23 -2.64 -10.47
CA ALA A 44 2.83 -1.26 -10.19
C ALA A 44 2.57 -0.43 -11.46
N ASN A 45 2.85 -0.98 -12.65
CA ASN A 45 2.50 -0.39 -13.93
C ASN A 45 1.66 -1.35 -14.80
N TYR A 46 0.71 -2.06 -14.18
CA TYR A 46 -0.14 -3.01 -14.87
C TYR A 46 -0.93 -2.40 -16.04
N ALA A 47 -1.21 -1.09 -15.98
CA ALA A 47 -1.79 -0.32 -17.09
C ALA A 47 -1.01 -0.51 -18.41
N LYS A 48 0.33 -0.46 -18.37
CA LYS A 48 1.18 -0.73 -19.54
C LYS A 48 1.11 -2.19 -19.96
N THR A 49 1.10 -3.12 -19.01
CA THR A 49 0.98 -4.55 -19.29
C THR A 49 -0.32 -4.87 -20.03
N GLN A 50 -1.44 -4.28 -19.60
CA GLN A 50 -2.72 -4.41 -20.30
C GLN A 50 -2.77 -3.70 -21.65
N TYR A 51 -2.12 -2.54 -21.79
CA TYR A 51 -1.98 -1.90 -23.10
C TYR A 51 -1.35 -2.86 -24.11
N ILE A 52 -0.25 -3.53 -23.73
CA ILE A 52 0.43 -4.50 -24.59
C ILE A 52 -0.50 -5.70 -24.90
N GLN A 53 -1.16 -6.26 -23.88
CA GLN A 53 -2.04 -7.42 -24.05
C GLN A 53 -3.27 -7.14 -24.91
N SER A 54 -3.80 -5.92 -24.84
CA SER A 54 -4.98 -5.48 -25.61
C SER A 54 -4.64 -4.96 -27.01
N GLY A 55 -3.37 -5.03 -27.44
CA GLY A 55 -2.92 -4.47 -28.72
C GLY A 55 -3.05 -2.95 -28.79
N GLY A 56 -2.99 -2.27 -27.65
CA GLY A 56 -3.08 -0.82 -27.52
C GLY A 56 -4.49 -0.26 -27.39
N THR A 57 -5.49 -1.12 -27.14
CA THR A 57 -6.91 -0.72 -27.03
C THR A 57 -7.24 -0.11 -25.66
N GLN A 58 -6.45 -0.41 -24.62
CA GLN A 58 -6.69 0.03 -23.24
C GLN A 58 -5.46 0.77 -22.67
N GLY A 59 -5.58 2.08 -22.43
CA GLY A 59 -4.55 2.92 -21.82
C GLY A 59 -3.54 3.53 -22.81
N TYR A 60 -2.37 3.93 -22.30
CA TYR A 60 -1.26 4.47 -23.11
C TYR A 60 -0.06 3.52 -23.08
N ALA A 61 0.79 3.61 -24.11
CA ALA A 61 1.95 2.72 -24.30
C ALA A 61 2.98 2.75 -23.16
N ASN A 62 3.03 3.84 -22.39
CA ASN A 62 3.92 3.99 -21.23
C ASN A 62 3.23 3.65 -19.90
N GLY A 63 1.90 3.48 -19.88
CA GLY A 63 1.09 3.26 -18.68
C GLY A 63 0.63 4.54 -17.97
N TYR A 64 0.94 5.72 -18.51
CA TYR A 64 0.44 6.98 -17.95
C TYR A 64 -1.06 7.08 -18.22
N MET A 65 -1.80 7.71 -17.32
CA MET A 65 -3.22 8.00 -17.48
C MET A 65 -3.52 9.38 -16.87
N ASN A 66 -4.54 10.08 -17.36
CA ASN A 66 -5.17 11.13 -16.56
C ASN A 66 -6.12 10.50 -15.53
N LEU A 67 -6.62 11.28 -14.57
CA LEU A 67 -7.46 10.74 -13.49
C LEU A 67 -8.71 10.03 -14.01
N SER A 68 -9.45 10.63 -14.96
CA SER A 68 -10.66 10.02 -15.53
C SER A 68 -10.39 8.67 -16.18
N GLN A 69 -9.29 8.57 -16.94
CA GLN A 69 -8.85 7.32 -17.56
C GLN A 69 -8.41 6.29 -16.53
N ALA A 70 -7.67 6.70 -15.50
CA ALA A 70 -7.19 5.82 -14.45
C ALA A 70 -8.34 5.24 -13.63
N THR A 71 -9.32 6.06 -13.24
CA THR A 71 -10.54 5.62 -12.55
C THR A 71 -11.37 4.68 -13.41
N THR A 72 -11.55 5.00 -14.70
CA THR A 72 -12.26 4.12 -15.65
C THR A 72 -11.51 2.80 -15.86
N TRP A 73 -10.19 2.84 -15.95
CA TRP A 73 -9.35 1.67 -16.09
C TRP A 73 -9.45 0.75 -14.87
N ALA A 74 -9.25 1.30 -13.67
CA ALA A 74 -9.32 0.53 -12.44
C ALA A 74 -10.72 -0.09 -12.23
N SER A 75 -11.79 0.69 -12.39
CA SER A 75 -13.17 0.18 -12.23
C SER A 75 -13.57 -0.91 -13.24
N ASN A 76 -12.97 -0.95 -14.43
CA ASN A 76 -13.22 -1.98 -15.44
C ASN A 76 -12.15 -3.09 -15.45
N LEU A 77 -11.17 -3.03 -14.56
CA LEU A 77 -10.10 -3.99 -14.49
C LEU A 77 -10.66 -5.36 -14.07
N SER A 78 -10.34 -6.38 -14.86
CA SER A 78 -10.63 -7.77 -14.57
C SER A 78 -9.32 -8.53 -14.50
N TYR A 79 -8.98 -9.01 -13.31
CA TYR A 79 -7.71 -9.67 -13.04
C TYR A 79 -7.96 -11.13 -12.66
N TYR A 80 -7.46 -12.05 -13.48
CA TYR A 80 -7.57 -13.49 -13.22
C TYR A 80 -6.42 -13.96 -12.32
N ASP A 81 -6.76 -14.39 -11.11
CA ASP A 81 -5.83 -15.03 -10.19
C ASP A 81 -5.71 -16.53 -10.52
N SER A 82 -4.57 -16.90 -11.10
CA SER A 82 -4.26 -18.27 -11.47
C SER A 82 -4.03 -19.21 -10.29
N VAL A 83 -3.71 -18.69 -9.10
CA VAL A 83 -3.50 -19.50 -7.88
C VAL A 83 -4.84 -19.95 -7.31
N ARG A 84 -5.85 -19.08 -7.35
CA ARG A 84 -7.19 -19.33 -6.78
C ARG A 84 -8.24 -19.71 -7.80
N ASN A 85 -7.93 -19.56 -9.09
CA ASN A 85 -8.86 -19.76 -10.19
C ASN A 85 -10.12 -18.89 -10.04
N VAL A 86 -9.92 -17.61 -9.71
CA VAL A 86 -10.98 -16.60 -9.52
C VAL A 86 -10.59 -15.34 -10.27
N THR A 87 -11.59 -14.64 -10.81
CA THR A 87 -11.41 -13.32 -11.41
C THR A 87 -11.90 -12.24 -10.46
N TYR A 88 -11.04 -11.27 -10.18
CA TYR A 88 -11.33 -10.11 -9.36
C TYR A 88 -11.64 -8.89 -10.23
N THR A 89 -12.74 -8.18 -9.93
CA THR A 89 -13.29 -7.09 -10.76
C THR A 89 -13.62 -5.82 -9.96
N ASP A 90 -13.25 -5.78 -8.69
CA ASP A 90 -13.55 -4.74 -7.70
C ASP A 90 -12.30 -3.92 -7.38
N TRP A 91 -11.58 -3.52 -8.44
CA TRP A 91 -10.38 -2.72 -8.36
C TRP A 91 -10.69 -1.23 -8.35
N ARG A 92 -9.84 -0.46 -7.67
CA ARG A 92 -9.89 1.00 -7.55
C ARG A 92 -8.49 1.59 -7.55
N LEU A 93 -8.38 2.91 -7.66
CA LEU A 93 -7.11 3.59 -7.35
C LEU A 93 -6.88 3.60 -5.82
N PRO A 94 -5.62 3.78 -5.38
CA PRO A 94 -5.32 3.97 -3.97
C PRO A 94 -6.02 5.22 -3.43
N ASN A 95 -6.49 5.15 -2.20
CA ASN A 95 -7.20 6.24 -1.55
C ASN A 95 -6.25 7.23 -0.87
N THR A 96 -6.61 8.51 -0.94
CA THR A 96 -6.13 9.58 -0.08
C THR A 96 -7.32 10.20 0.66
N ASN A 97 -7.33 9.99 1.97
CA ASN A 97 -8.25 10.55 2.95
C ASN A 97 -7.50 11.50 3.91
N PRO A 98 -8.20 12.37 4.65
CA PRO A 98 -7.57 13.27 5.61
C PRO A 98 -6.69 12.52 6.60
N VAL A 99 -5.42 12.90 6.68
CA VAL A 99 -4.41 12.26 7.55
C VAL A 99 -4.78 12.37 9.03
N ASN A 100 -5.54 13.43 9.39
CA ASN A 100 -6.08 13.65 10.73
C ASN A 100 -7.43 12.94 10.99
N GLY A 101 -7.97 12.21 10.02
CA GLY A 101 -9.24 11.48 10.09
C GLY A 101 -10.52 12.33 10.06
N THR A 102 -10.43 13.64 9.85
CA THR A 102 -11.60 14.55 9.91
C THR A 102 -11.77 15.41 8.66
N ALA A 103 -10.76 16.18 8.28
CA ALA A 103 -10.82 17.11 7.15
C ALA A 103 -9.44 17.40 6.59
N PHE A 104 -9.37 17.59 5.27
CA PHE A 104 -8.12 17.91 4.60
C PHE A 104 -7.55 19.26 5.08
N ASN A 105 -6.27 19.24 5.41
CA ASN A 105 -5.45 20.41 5.64
C ASN A 105 -4.52 20.62 4.45
N TYR A 106 -4.86 21.63 3.64
CA TYR A 106 -4.12 21.94 2.42
C TYR A 106 -2.97 22.94 2.60
N ASN A 107 -2.65 23.32 3.84
CA ASN A 107 -1.44 24.11 4.04
C ASN A 107 -0.23 23.24 3.72
N LEU A 108 0.69 23.73 2.90
CA LEU A 108 1.94 23.03 2.63
C LEU A 108 2.69 22.81 3.95
N SER A 109 3.17 21.58 4.19
CA SER A 109 4.12 21.30 5.26
C SER A 109 5.24 20.38 4.79
N TYR A 110 6.31 20.27 5.58
CA TYR A 110 7.47 19.41 5.28
C TYR A 110 7.63 18.25 6.27
N ASN A 111 6.83 18.22 7.33
CA ASN A 111 6.97 17.31 8.47
C ASN A 111 5.76 16.37 8.63
N GLY A 112 4.93 16.22 7.59
CA GLY A 112 3.76 15.35 7.62
C GLY A 112 2.60 15.86 8.48
N SER A 113 2.60 17.12 8.93
CA SER A 113 1.54 17.67 9.78
C SER A 113 0.25 18.05 9.03
N THR A 114 0.27 17.96 7.71
CA THR A 114 -0.85 18.32 6.82
C THR A 114 -0.97 17.28 5.69
N ASP A 115 -2.05 17.33 4.91
CA ASP A 115 -2.28 16.41 3.80
C ASP A 115 -1.43 16.77 2.57
N TYR A 116 -1.20 18.07 2.36
CA TYR A 116 -0.30 18.60 1.34
C TYR A 116 1.12 18.71 1.90
N SER A 117 1.90 17.62 1.81
CA SER A 117 3.14 17.52 2.58
C SER A 117 4.14 16.49 2.08
N TYR A 118 5.39 16.66 2.50
CA TYR A 118 6.33 15.55 2.66
C TYR A 118 6.05 14.81 3.97
N ASN A 119 6.53 13.59 4.10
CA ASN A 119 6.49 12.82 5.34
C ASN A 119 5.08 12.53 5.88
N VAL A 120 4.05 12.59 5.03
CA VAL A 120 2.71 12.11 5.40
C VAL A 120 2.84 10.65 5.83
N SER A 121 2.41 10.29 7.05
CA SER A 121 2.55 8.94 7.62
C SER A 121 3.97 8.50 8.04
N ALA A 122 5.01 9.31 7.80
CA ALA A 122 6.38 8.92 8.12
C ALA A 122 6.62 8.78 9.63
N SER A 123 7.52 7.88 10.01
CA SER A 123 7.96 7.74 11.40
C SER A 123 8.53 9.06 11.94
N GLY A 124 8.22 9.37 13.21
CA GLY A 124 8.64 10.61 13.86
C GLY A 124 7.85 11.86 13.48
N THR A 125 6.74 11.73 12.74
CA THR A 125 5.83 12.84 12.41
C THR A 125 4.57 12.85 13.27
N ALA A 126 3.76 13.91 13.13
CA ALA A 126 2.50 14.06 13.86
C ALA A 126 1.48 12.93 13.59
N TYR A 127 1.55 12.31 12.43
CA TYR A 127 0.64 11.22 12.02
C TYR A 127 1.42 9.97 11.58
N ALA A 128 2.51 9.65 12.28
CA ALA A 128 3.31 8.46 12.01
C ALA A 128 2.44 7.19 11.93
N GLY A 129 2.62 6.39 10.87
CA GLY A 129 1.84 5.17 10.64
C GLY A 129 0.40 5.39 10.16
N SER A 130 -0.02 6.64 9.89
CA SER A 130 -1.37 6.91 9.38
C SER A 130 -1.67 6.13 8.11
N THR A 131 -2.89 5.58 8.04
CA THR A 131 -3.44 4.88 6.88
C THR A 131 -4.32 5.80 6.02
N GLY A 132 -4.37 7.11 6.34
CA GLY A 132 -5.18 8.08 5.60
C GLY A 132 -4.82 8.15 4.13
N SER A 133 -3.54 8.03 3.79
CA SER A 133 -3.07 7.85 2.40
C SER A 133 -2.45 6.48 2.25
N GLU A 134 -3.05 5.64 1.40
CA GLU A 134 -2.57 4.28 1.15
C GLU A 134 -1.19 4.30 0.50
N MET A 135 -0.92 5.25 -0.41
CA MET A 135 0.39 5.37 -1.05
C MET A 135 1.46 5.92 -0.11
N ALA A 136 1.12 6.89 0.74
CA ALA A 136 2.05 7.37 1.75
C ALA A 136 2.36 6.26 2.77
N HIS A 137 1.34 5.53 3.22
CA HIS A 137 1.54 4.41 4.13
C HIS A 137 2.44 3.33 3.51
N LEU A 138 2.16 2.93 2.26
CA LEU A 138 2.97 1.99 1.50
C LEU A 138 4.42 2.45 1.43
N PHE A 139 4.67 3.71 1.04
CA PHE A 139 6.02 4.26 0.91
C PHE A 139 6.77 4.31 2.24
N TYR A 140 6.20 4.94 3.27
CA TYR A 140 6.92 5.23 4.51
C TYR A 140 6.95 4.05 5.49
N ASN A 141 5.91 3.23 5.54
CA ASN A 141 5.75 2.20 6.57
C ASN A 141 5.95 0.81 5.99
N SER A 142 5.22 0.44 4.94
CA SER A 142 5.30 -0.91 4.37
C SER A 142 6.62 -1.16 3.62
N LEU A 143 7.13 -0.14 2.93
CA LEU A 143 8.41 -0.20 2.21
C LEU A 143 9.58 0.41 3.00
N ASN A 144 9.31 1.11 4.10
CA ASN A 144 10.34 1.76 4.93
C ASN A 144 11.24 2.71 4.12
N ASN A 145 10.66 3.47 3.19
CA ASN A 145 11.36 4.54 2.48
C ASN A 145 11.37 5.84 3.30
N LYS A 146 12.29 6.74 2.93
CA LYS A 146 12.45 8.04 3.57
C LYS A 146 12.05 9.16 2.62
N GLY A 147 11.36 10.15 3.14
CA GLY A 147 10.97 11.34 2.39
C GLY A 147 12.16 12.27 2.17
N TYR A 148 12.08 13.15 1.19
CA TYR A 148 13.15 14.11 0.93
C TYR A 148 13.38 15.07 2.09
N ALA A 149 12.30 15.62 2.66
CA ALA A 149 12.40 16.55 3.78
C ALA A 149 12.76 15.79 5.06
N ASN A 150 13.74 16.27 5.83
CA ASN A 150 14.02 15.75 7.17
C ASN A 150 12.87 16.19 8.11
N PRO A 151 12.05 15.25 8.65
CA PRO A 151 10.87 15.60 9.42
C PRO A 151 11.18 16.29 10.76
N ALA A 152 12.41 16.15 11.27
CA ALA A 152 12.83 16.74 12.55
C ALA A 152 13.30 18.20 12.42
N THR A 153 13.81 18.58 11.25
CA THR A 153 14.45 19.89 11.06
C THR A 153 13.78 20.75 10.00
N SER A 154 13.05 20.15 9.06
CA SER A 154 12.34 20.89 8.01
C SER A 154 11.04 21.49 8.54
N TRP A 155 10.79 22.75 8.18
CA TRP A 155 9.59 23.48 8.57
C TRP A 155 9.22 24.54 7.53
N ILE A 156 7.97 24.96 7.53
CA ILE A 156 7.46 26.05 6.70
C ILE A 156 6.43 26.86 7.48
N SER A 157 6.40 28.16 7.25
CA SER A 157 5.42 29.11 7.79
C SER A 157 4.89 30.01 6.67
N SER A 158 4.04 30.98 7.01
CA SER A 158 3.53 31.95 6.05
C SER A 158 4.57 32.94 5.52
N THR A 159 5.73 33.08 6.18
CA THR A 159 6.75 34.10 5.84
C THR A 159 8.14 33.53 5.57
N ALA A 160 8.39 32.27 5.91
CA ALA A 160 9.69 31.63 5.75
C ALA A 160 9.55 30.10 5.67
N GLY A 161 10.63 29.44 5.26
CA GLY A 161 10.74 27.99 5.32
C GLY A 161 12.19 27.54 5.37
N HIS A 162 12.40 26.36 5.92
CA HIS A 162 13.66 25.66 5.94
C HIS A 162 13.41 24.22 5.48
N LEU A 163 14.07 23.82 4.40
CA LEU A 163 13.97 22.48 3.85
C LEU A 163 15.36 21.84 3.90
N GLU A 164 15.50 20.84 4.76
CA GLU A 164 16.72 20.06 4.88
C GLU A 164 16.51 18.67 4.31
N MET A 165 17.44 18.21 3.49
CA MET A 165 17.40 16.87 2.90
C MET A 165 17.61 15.79 3.97
N GLN A 166 16.79 14.74 3.98
CA GLN A 166 16.99 13.56 4.82
C GLN A 166 17.99 12.60 4.15
N PHE A 167 19.06 12.19 4.84
CA PHE A 167 20.00 11.22 4.26
C PHE A 167 19.32 9.87 3.94
N GLY A 168 19.55 9.36 2.72
CA GLY A 168 18.98 8.11 2.22
C GLY A 168 17.50 8.20 1.80
N TRP A 169 17.04 9.41 1.44
CA TRP A 169 15.70 9.63 0.90
C TRP A 169 15.46 8.98 -0.46
N GLY A 170 14.18 8.85 -0.80
CA GLY A 170 13.67 8.39 -2.08
C GLY A 170 13.24 6.93 -2.09
N LEU A 171 12.94 6.42 -3.29
CA LEU A 171 12.50 5.04 -3.51
C LEU A 171 13.66 4.04 -3.39
N ALA A 172 14.20 3.88 -2.19
CA ALA A 172 15.30 2.96 -1.91
C ALA A 172 14.82 1.50 -1.83
N ASN A 173 13.57 1.29 -1.40
CA ASN A 173 12.95 -0.01 -1.19
C ASN A 173 11.67 -0.10 -2.01
N THR A 174 11.60 -1.08 -2.90
CA THR A 174 10.39 -1.37 -3.70
C THR A 174 9.62 -2.58 -3.17
N GLY A 175 10.15 -3.29 -2.17
CA GLY A 175 9.52 -4.48 -1.62
C GLY A 175 9.22 -5.53 -2.69
N PRO A 176 8.06 -6.20 -2.65
CA PRO A 176 7.71 -7.23 -3.62
C PRO A 176 7.20 -6.69 -4.96
N PHE A 177 7.15 -5.37 -5.15
CA PHE A 177 6.58 -4.75 -6.34
C PHE A 177 7.55 -4.77 -7.53
N SER A 178 7.02 -5.05 -8.71
CA SER A 178 7.69 -4.84 -9.99
C SER A 178 7.17 -3.56 -10.66
N ASN A 179 8.00 -2.92 -11.48
CA ASN A 179 7.67 -1.67 -12.18
C ASN A 179 7.19 -0.53 -11.26
N LEU A 180 7.62 -0.51 -10.00
CA LEU A 180 7.42 0.63 -9.10
C LEU A 180 8.53 1.65 -9.35
N PHE A 181 8.15 2.84 -9.80
CA PHE A 181 9.10 3.89 -10.21
C PHE A 181 9.06 5.08 -9.25
N GLY A 182 10.18 5.80 -9.12
CA GLY A 182 10.26 7.03 -8.34
C GLY A 182 9.63 8.21 -9.07
N VAL A 183 8.32 8.20 -9.26
CA VAL A 183 7.53 9.18 -10.04
C VAL A 183 6.18 9.44 -9.38
N ASP A 184 5.36 10.29 -9.98
CA ASP A 184 4.00 10.56 -9.52
C ASP A 184 3.06 9.40 -9.86
N TYR A 185 2.24 9.02 -8.87
CA TYR A 185 1.13 8.09 -9.00
C TYR A 185 -0.18 8.79 -8.62
N LEU A 186 -1.25 8.43 -9.33
CA LEU A 186 -2.61 8.92 -9.09
C LEU A 186 -3.25 8.23 -7.89
N SER A 187 -4.02 8.98 -7.12
CA SER A 187 -4.89 8.45 -6.06
C SER A 187 -6.31 8.98 -6.19
N GLU A 188 -7.27 8.18 -5.74
CA GLU A 188 -8.64 8.60 -5.50
C GLU A 188 -8.69 9.45 -4.23
N TRP A 189 -9.36 10.59 -4.32
CA TRP A 189 -9.41 11.58 -3.25
C TRP A 189 -10.84 12.05 -3.03
N THR A 190 -11.23 12.10 -1.76
CA THR A 190 -12.61 12.36 -1.33
C THR A 190 -12.82 13.80 -0.85
N GLY A 191 -11.79 14.65 -0.92
CA GLY A 191 -11.85 16.03 -0.45
C GLY A 191 -12.54 16.98 -1.43
N PRO A 192 -12.95 18.18 -0.94
CA PRO A 192 -13.46 19.23 -1.82
C PRO A 192 -12.34 19.75 -2.71
N MET A 193 -12.64 19.98 -4.00
CA MET A 193 -11.71 20.56 -4.98
C MET A 193 -10.88 21.69 -4.37
N TYR A 194 -9.56 21.56 -4.45
CA TYR A 194 -8.63 22.50 -3.85
C TYR A 194 -7.58 22.91 -4.88
N SER A 195 -7.51 24.20 -5.17
CA SER A 195 -6.55 24.80 -6.10
C SER A 195 -5.88 26.00 -5.45
N PRO A 196 -4.67 25.84 -4.90
CA PRO A 196 -3.97 26.95 -4.24
C PRO A 196 -3.59 28.08 -5.21
N ASP A 197 -3.49 27.77 -6.50
CA ASP A 197 -3.11 28.66 -7.61
C ASP A 197 -4.29 29.05 -8.52
N GLY A 198 -5.51 28.59 -8.22
CA GLY A 198 -6.68 28.81 -9.07
C GLY A 198 -6.71 28.03 -10.39
N SER A 199 -5.78 27.08 -10.62
CA SER A 199 -5.74 26.21 -11.81
C SER A 199 -6.82 25.14 -11.87
N GLY A 200 -7.62 24.98 -10.81
CA GLY A 200 -8.52 23.85 -10.62
C GLY A 200 -7.74 22.58 -10.29
N GLY A 201 -7.19 22.44 -9.08
CA GLY A 201 -6.66 21.16 -8.62
C GLY A 201 -7.74 20.06 -8.73
N HIS A 202 -7.56 19.19 -9.71
CA HIS A 202 -8.51 18.13 -10.08
C HIS A 202 -8.04 16.75 -9.65
N VAL A 203 -6.77 16.62 -9.26
CA VAL A 203 -6.11 15.34 -9.04
C VAL A 203 -5.28 15.37 -7.77
N TRP A 204 -5.20 14.24 -7.08
CA TRP A 204 -4.31 14.04 -5.96
C TRP A 204 -3.23 13.01 -6.31
N THR A 205 -1.97 13.35 -6.05
CA THR A 205 -0.82 12.52 -6.40
C THR A 205 0.08 12.25 -5.21
N PHE A 206 0.74 11.09 -5.26
CA PHE A 206 1.86 10.75 -4.39
C PHE A 206 3.09 10.49 -5.24
N ARG A 207 4.21 11.12 -4.89
CA ARG A 207 5.48 10.96 -5.59
C ARG A 207 6.38 10.00 -4.85
N PHE A 208 6.62 8.82 -5.44
CA PHE A 208 7.55 7.85 -4.85
C PHE A 208 9.02 8.32 -4.94
N ALA A 209 9.34 9.31 -5.78
CA ALA A 209 10.69 9.86 -5.90
C ALA A 209 11.21 10.44 -4.58
N ASP A 210 10.35 11.17 -3.87
CA ASP A 210 10.71 12.03 -2.74
C ASP A 210 9.70 11.97 -1.57
N GLY A 211 8.63 11.19 -1.72
CA GLY A 211 7.58 11.02 -0.72
C GLY A 211 6.67 12.25 -0.57
N PHE A 212 6.66 13.15 -1.53
CA PHE A 212 5.74 14.28 -1.55
C PHE A 212 4.33 13.84 -1.92
N GLN A 213 3.34 14.41 -1.24
CA GLN A 213 1.94 14.21 -1.54
C GLN A 213 1.23 15.55 -1.69
N GLY A 214 0.36 15.68 -2.70
CA GLY A 214 -0.44 16.89 -2.83
C GLY A 214 -1.40 16.93 -4.00
N PRO A 215 -2.20 18.01 -4.05
CA PRO A 215 -3.03 18.33 -5.20
C PRO A 215 -2.12 18.66 -6.40
N ALA A 216 -2.54 18.20 -7.58
CA ALA A 216 -1.96 18.55 -8.86
C ALA A 216 -3.06 19.10 -9.79
N GLY A 217 -2.67 19.97 -10.72
CA GLY A 217 -3.53 20.33 -11.84
C GLY A 217 -3.79 19.13 -12.77
N ASP A 218 -4.43 19.36 -13.91
CA ASP A 218 -4.62 18.32 -14.93
C ASP A 218 -3.26 17.75 -15.36
N THR A 219 -2.99 16.53 -14.91
CA THR A 219 -1.73 15.83 -15.17
C THR A 219 -1.98 14.41 -15.64
N THR A 220 -0.94 13.82 -16.23
CA THR A 220 -0.90 12.38 -16.52
C THR A 220 0.21 11.76 -15.68
N ALA A 221 -0.12 10.67 -15.00
CA ALA A 221 0.77 9.99 -14.07
C ALA A 221 0.50 8.48 -14.10
N TYR A 222 1.31 7.72 -13.38
CA TYR A 222 1.10 6.27 -13.26
C TYR A 222 -0.14 5.97 -12.40
N ALA A 223 -0.78 4.84 -12.68
CA ALA A 223 -1.89 4.34 -11.90
C ALA A 223 -1.55 2.94 -11.37
N MET A 224 -1.66 2.78 -10.05
CA MET A 224 -1.66 1.47 -9.40
C MET A 224 -3.10 1.07 -9.12
N ALA A 225 -3.41 -0.23 -9.22
CA ALA A 225 -4.70 -0.75 -8.82
C ALA A 225 -4.59 -1.48 -7.49
N VAL A 226 -5.56 -1.23 -6.63
CA VAL A 226 -5.76 -1.93 -5.37
C VAL A 226 -7.20 -2.40 -5.26
N ARG A 227 -7.41 -3.39 -4.40
CA ARG A 227 -8.74 -3.86 -3.99
C ARG A 227 -8.78 -3.94 -2.47
N ASP A 228 -9.98 -3.81 -1.91
CA ASP A 228 -10.16 -3.96 -0.47
C ASP A 228 -10.04 -5.43 -0.06
N GLY A 229 -9.47 -5.64 1.12
CA GLY A 229 -9.34 -6.93 1.78
C GLY A 229 -8.24 -7.83 1.23
N ASP A 230 -8.14 -8.99 1.86
CA ASP A 230 -7.22 -10.05 1.52
C ASP A 230 -7.80 -10.99 0.46
N VAL A 231 -6.93 -11.48 -0.41
CA VAL A 231 -7.19 -12.60 -1.30
C VAL A 231 -6.62 -13.87 -0.68
N ALA A 232 -7.01 -14.25 0.54
CA ALA A 232 -6.43 -15.45 1.18
C ALA A 232 -6.63 -16.71 0.31
N ALA A 233 -5.70 -17.66 0.38
CA ALA A 233 -5.86 -18.94 -0.31
C ALA A 233 -7.10 -19.65 0.24
N VAL A 234 -7.98 -20.13 -0.65
CA VAL A 234 -9.15 -20.92 -0.25
C VAL A 234 -8.64 -22.18 0.46
N PRO A 235 -9.14 -22.53 1.65
CA PRO A 235 -8.77 -23.78 2.30
C PRO A 235 -9.04 -24.95 1.36
N VAL A 236 -8.03 -25.80 1.12
CA VAL A 236 -8.19 -26.98 0.27
C VAL A 236 -9.40 -27.76 0.80
N PRO A 237 -10.41 -28.09 -0.05
CA PRO A 237 -11.62 -28.76 0.41
C PRO A 237 -11.26 -29.99 1.22
N ALA A 238 -11.97 -30.24 2.33
CA ALA A 238 -11.73 -31.39 3.20
C ALA A 238 -11.63 -32.73 2.43
N ALA A 239 -12.30 -32.83 1.28
CA ALA A 239 -12.22 -33.95 0.34
C ALA A 239 -10.79 -34.26 -0.14
N ALA A 240 -9.93 -33.26 -0.37
CA ALA A 240 -8.54 -33.50 -0.77
C ALA A 240 -7.72 -34.13 0.37
N TRP A 241 -7.96 -33.68 1.61
CA TRP A 241 -7.37 -34.28 2.81
C TRP A 241 -7.90 -35.70 3.07
N LEU A 242 -9.19 -35.93 2.82
CA LEU A 242 -9.84 -37.25 2.90
C LEU A 242 -9.31 -38.22 1.84
N LEU A 243 -9.13 -37.76 0.61
CA LEU A 243 -8.57 -38.58 -0.48
C LEU A 243 -7.09 -38.88 -0.24
N GLY A 244 -6.30 -37.89 0.21
CA GLY A 244 -4.90 -38.08 0.57
C GLY A 244 -4.72 -39.06 1.72
N SER A 245 -5.52 -38.93 2.79
CA SER A 245 -5.48 -39.86 3.93
C SER A 245 -6.05 -41.25 3.59
N GLY A 246 -7.10 -41.32 2.76
CA GLY A 246 -7.67 -42.57 2.28
C GLY A 246 -6.70 -43.39 1.43
N LEU A 247 -5.95 -42.74 0.53
CA LEU A 247 -4.91 -43.39 -0.28
C LEU A 247 -3.76 -43.92 0.59
N LEU A 248 -3.31 -43.15 1.58
CA LEU A 248 -2.30 -43.61 2.54
C LEU A 248 -2.79 -44.80 3.36
N GLY A 249 -4.06 -44.79 3.77
CA GLY A 249 -4.70 -45.92 4.44
C GLY A 249 -4.73 -47.18 3.58
N LEU A 250 -5.07 -47.06 2.30
CA LEU A 250 -5.11 -48.19 1.35
C LEU A 250 -3.72 -48.78 1.09
N VAL A 251 -2.68 -47.95 0.97
CA VAL A 251 -1.28 -48.44 0.86
C VAL A 251 -0.85 -49.18 2.13
N GLY A 252 -1.26 -48.70 3.30
CA GLY A 252 -1.02 -49.37 4.57
C GLY A 252 -1.70 -50.74 4.68
N VAL A 253 -2.94 -50.86 4.20
CA VAL A 253 -3.68 -52.13 4.17
C VAL A 253 -3.09 -53.11 3.15
N ALA A 254 -2.71 -52.63 1.97
CA ALA A 254 -2.12 -53.46 0.92
C ALA A 254 -0.76 -54.08 1.35
N ARG A 255 0.05 -53.35 2.12
CA ARG A 255 1.33 -53.85 2.66
C ARG A 255 1.19 -54.86 3.80
N ARG A 256 0.02 -54.93 4.45
CA ARG A 256 -0.21 -55.88 5.55
C ARG A 256 -0.67 -57.26 5.07
N ASN A 257 -1.06 -57.36 3.80
CA ASN A 257 -1.56 -58.57 3.16
C ASN A 257 -0.56 -59.17 2.14
N ALA A 258 0.67 -58.64 2.07
CA ALA A 258 1.81 -59.21 1.35
C ALA A 258 2.84 -59.72 2.36
#